data_AF-A0A927TD77-F1
#
_entry.id   AF-A0A927TD77-F1
#
_cell.length_a   1.000
_cell.length_b   1.000
_cell.length_c   1.000
_cell.angle_alpha   90.00
_cell.angle_beta   90.00
_cell.angle_gamma   90.00
#
_symmetry.space_group_name_H-M   'P 1'
#
loop_
_entity.id
_entity.type
_entity.pdbx_description
1 polymer ?
#
loop_
_entity_poly.entity_id
_entity_poly.type
_entity_poly.pdbx_seq_one_letter_code
_entity_poly.pdbx_strand_id
1 'polypeptide(L)'
;MDKAISVLLIKMVRDLEETREKFSGYAYVRTIRNILVGKEDAIIAPHFREQTYYGMLDYLTLEETEGLMESLVKTNQLAYIFTEHGKLYCTLEYHENMCKKRFGTNH
;
A
#
# COMPACT_ATOMS: atom_id res chain seq x y z
N MET A 1 -7.22 2.80 -15.89
CA MET A 1 -7.58 2.74 -14.45
C MET A 1 -8.44 3.96 -14.14
N ASP A 2 -9.54 3.75 -13.42
CA ASP A 2 -10.42 4.85 -13.00
C ASP A 2 -9.66 5.81 -12.07
N LYS A 3 -9.79 7.13 -12.32
CA LYS A 3 -9.10 8.17 -11.55
C LYS A 3 -9.50 8.15 -10.07
N ALA A 4 -10.76 7.83 -9.75
CA ALA A 4 -11.23 7.72 -8.39
C ALA A 4 -10.57 6.54 -7.65
N ILE A 5 -10.44 5.39 -8.33
CA ILE A 5 -9.76 4.21 -7.78
C ILE A 5 -8.29 4.55 -7.52
N SER A 6 -7.59 5.20 -8.46
CA SER A 6 -6.20 5.61 -8.26
C SER A 6 -6.01 6.48 -7.02
N VAL A 7 -6.86 7.49 -6.82
CA VAL A 7 -6.80 8.38 -5.65
C VAL A 7 -7.00 7.60 -4.35
N LEU A 8 -7.94 6.67 -4.32
CA LEU A 8 -8.21 5.85 -3.14
C LEU A 8 -7.07 4.88 -2.82
N LEU A 9 -6.47 4.26 -3.84
CA LEU A 9 -5.32 3.38 -3.67
C LEU A 9 -4.10 4.13 -3.12
N ILE A 10 -3.82 5.33 -3.65
CA ILE A 10 -2.73 6.18 -3.16
C ILE A 10 -2.99 6.60 -1.71
N LYS A 11 -4.22 7.02 -1.39
CA LYS A 11 -4.62 7.35 -0.02
C LYS A 11 -4.41 6.17 0.93
N MET A 12 -4.85 4.97 0.56
CA MET A 12 -4.65 3.76 1.38
C MET A 12 -3.17 3.46 1.63
N VAL A 13 -2.30 3.60 0.61
CA VAL A 13 -0.85 3.39 0.81
C VAL A 13 -0.29 4.40 1.80
N ARG A 14 -0.70 5.68 1.71
CA ARG A 14 -0.32 6.70 2.69
C ARG A 14 -0.85 6.38 4.09
N ASP A 15 -2.11 5.98 4.21
CA ASP A 15 -2.71 5.61 5.50
C ASP A 15 -1.95 4.42 6.13
N LEU A 16 -1.47 3.46 5.32
CA LEU A 16 -0.59 2.36 5.79
C LEU A 16 0.78 2.86 6.26
N GLU A 17 1.39 3.81 5.55
CA GLU A 17 2.67 4.42 5.95
C GLU A 17 2.58 5.16 7.28
N GLU A 18 1.53 5.98 7.45
CA GLU A 18 1.29 6.78 8.66
C GLU A 18 0.97 5.93 9.90
N THR A 19 0.52 4.71 9.66
CA THR A 19 0.10 3.80 10.73
C THR A 19 1.06 2.63 10.96
N ARG A 20 2.19 2.63 10.24
CA ARG A 20 3.23 1.62 10.33
C ARG A 20 3.68 1.34 11.77
N GLU A 21 3.87 2.37 12.59
CA GLU A 21 4.34 2.22 13.98
C GLU A 21 3.27 1.64 14.91
N LYS A 22 1.98 1.87 14.64
CA LYS A 22 0.89 1.48 15.53
C LYS A 22 0.47 0.03 15.35
N PHE A 23 0.44 -0.44 14.12
CA PHE A 23 -0.08 -1.78 13.81
C PHE A 23 0.70 -2.50 12.70
N SER A 24 1.95 -2.11 12.45
CA SER A 24 2.78 -2.72 11.41
C SER A 24 2.11 -2.67 10.03
N GLY A 25 1.47 -1.53 9.70
CA GLY A 25 0.88 -1.25 8.40
C GLY A 25 1.92 -1.28 7.29
N TYR A 26 2.03 -2.41 6.59
CA TYR A 26 2.90 -2.57 5.43
C TYR A 26 2.07 -2.80 4.17
N ALA A 27 2.24 -1.93 3.18
CA ALA A 27 1.57 -1.97 1.88
C ALA A 27 2.14 -3.07 0.96
N TYR A 28 2.19 -4.31 1.45
CA TYR A 28 2.33 -5.49 0.62
C TYR A 28 1.04 -5.75 -0.15
N VAL A 29 1.15 -6.36 -1.33
CA VAL A 29 -0.02 -6.67 -2.19
C VAL A 29 -1.13 -7.41 -1.42
N ARG A 30 -0.76 -8.35 -0.55
CA ARG A 30 -1.72 -9.11 0.27
C ARG A 30 -2.43 -8.24 1.30
N THR A 31 -1.71 -7.34 1.96
CA THR A 31 -2.29 -6.40 2.93
C THR A 31 -3.28 -5.47 2.24
N ILE A 32 -2.86 -4.88 1.12
CA ILE A 32 -3.69 -4.01 0.29
C ILE A 32 -4.97 -4.73 -0.13
N ARG A 33 -4.84 -5.94 -0.70
CA ARG A 33 -5.97 -6.75 -1.13
C ARG A 33 -6.92 -7.04 0.04
N ASN A 34 -6.39 -7.44 1.20
CA ASN A 34 -7.21 -7.74 2.37
C ASN A 34 -8.02 -6.54 2.86
N ILE A 35 -7.47 -5.33 2.78
CA ILE A 35 -8.19 -4.10 3.12
C ILE A 35 -9.27 -3.80 2.07
N LEU A 36 -8.90 -3.83 0.78
CA LEU A 36 -9.81 -3.52 -0.33
C LEU A 36 -11.00 -4.47 -0.41
N VAL A 37 -10.80 -5.75 -0.07
CA VAL A 37 -11.87 -6.75 -0.04
C VAL A 37 -12.61 -6.83 1.29
N GLY A 38 -12.25 -6.01 2.28
CA GLY A 38 -12.93 -5.97 3.57
C GLY A 38 -12.70 -7.23 4.42
N LYS A 39 -11.52 -7.84 4.33
CA LYS A 39 -11.21 -9.12 4.98
C LYS A 39 -11.07 -8.97 6.51
N GLU A 40 -12.14 -9.23 7.25
CA GLU A 40 -12.20 -9.01 8.70
C GLU A 40 -11.23 -9.86 9.54
N ASP A 41 -10.88 -11.06 9.08
CA ASP A 41 -9.96 -11.98 9.78
C ASP A 41 -8.48 -11.62 9.58
N ALA A 42 -8.16 -10.65 8.71
CA ALA A 42 -6.79 -10.20 8.51
C ALA A 42 -6.38 -9.19 9.59
N ILE A 43 -5.33 -9.47 10.36
CA ILE A 43 -4.85 -8.66 11.51
C ILE A 43 -4.95 -7.14 11.30
N ILE A 44 -4.49 -6.64 10.16
CA ILE A 44 -4.40 -5.19 9.90
C ILE A 44 -5.71 -4.61 9.33
N ALA A 45 -6.47 -5.39 8.57
CA ALA A 45 -7.58 -4.86 7.78
C ALA A 45 -8.72 -4.22 8.61
N PRO A 46 -9.15 -4.77 9.75
CA PRO A 46 -10.16 -4.17 10.62
C PRO A 46 -9.84 -2.74 11.08
N HIS A 47 -8.57 -2.36 11.18
CA HIS A 47 -8.17 -1.00 11.57
C HIS A 47 -8.52 0.05 10.50
N PHE A 48 -8.90 -0.38 9.30
CA PHE A 48 -9.27 0.50 8.19
C PHE A 48 -10.77 0.49 7.88
N ARG A 49 -11.62 -0.13 8.72
CA ARG A 49 -13.08 -0.26 8.48
C ARG A 49 -13.81 1.06 8.21
N GLU A 50 -13.33 2.15 8.81
CA GLU A 50 -13.94 3.48 8.65
C GLU A 50 -13.47 4.19 7.36
N GLN A 51 -12.50 3.64 6.64
CA GLN A 51 -11.98 4.22 5.41
C GLN A 51 -12.86 3.84 4.22
N THR A 52 -13.06 4.80 3.32
CA THR A 52 -13.95 4.65 2.15
C THR A 52 -13.54 3.54 1.17
N TYR A 53 -12.27 3.13 1.18
CA TYR A 53 -11.75 2.08 0.32
C TYR A 53 -11.90 0.66 0.92
N TYR A 54 -12.28 0.54 2.19
CA TYR A 54 -12.42 -0.76 2.85
C TYR A 54 -13.62 -1.52 2.29
N GLY A 55 -13.40 -2.75 1.84
CA GLY A 55 -14.45 -3.57 1.23
C GLY A 55 -14.98 -3.06 -0.11
N MET A 56 -14.42 -1.97 -0.66
CA MET A 56 -14.91 -1.35 -1.89
C MET A 56 -14.75 -2.24 -3.13
N LEU A 57 -13.75 -3.13 -3.11
CA LEU A 57 -13.38 -3.96 -4.25
C LEU A 57 -13.30 -5.44 -3.81
N ASP A 58 -14.40 -5.96 -3.22
CA ASP A 58 -14.55 -7.31 -2.65
C ASP A 58 -14.25 -8.48 -3.60
N TYR A 59 -14.33 -8.23 -4.89
CA TYR A 59 -14.05 -9.19 -5.96
C TYR A 59 -12.56 -9.35 -6.29
N LEU A 60 -11.66 -8.49 -5.79
CA LEU A 60 -10.26 -8.49 -6.23
C LEU A 60 -9.50 -9.76 -5.80
N THR A 61 -8.85 -10.36 -6.80
CA THR A 61 -7.78 -11.35 -6.63
C THR A 61 -6.45 -10.66 -6.27
N LEU A 62 -5.46 -11.46 -5.86
CA LEU A 62 -4.10 -10.95 -5.61
C LEU A 62 -3.44 -10.43 -6.89
N GLU A 63 -3.64 -11.13 -8.01
CA GLU A 63 -3.05 -10.76 -9.32
C GLU A 63 -3.64 -9.45 -9.83
N GLU A 64 -4.96 -9.28 -9.78
CA GLU A 64 -5.60 -8.02 -10.16
C GLU A 64 -5.17 -6.87 -9.25
N THR A 65 -5.03 -7.14 -7.94
CA THR A 65 -4.51 -6.14 -7.00
C THR A 65 -3.08 -5.73 -7.38
N GLU A 66 -2.20 -6.70 -7.69
CA GLU A 66 -0.84 -6.40 -8.15
C GLU A 66 -0.86 -5.56 -9.43
N GLY A 67 -1.71 -5.92 -10.40
CA GLY A 67 -1.87 -5.17 -11.65
C GLY A 67 -2.29 -3.71 -11.44
N LEU A 68 -3.21 -3.44 -10.50
CA LEU A 68 -3.60 -2.08 -10.14
C LEU A 68 -2.44 -1.29 -9.53
N MET A 69 -1.70 -1.89 -8.60
CA MET A 69 -0.57 -1.23 -7.95
C MET A 69 0.59 -0.98 -8.93
N GLU A 70 0.92 -1.95 -9.78
CA GLU A 70 1.91 -1.82 -10.85
C GLU A 70 1.54 -0.74 -11.87
N SER A 71 0.24 -0.56 -12.16
CA SER A 71 -0.22 0.55 -13.01
C SER A 71 0.06 1.93 -12.38
N LEU A 72 -0.06 2.06 -11.05
CA LEU A 72 0.27 3.31 -10.34
C LEU A 72 1.77 3.55 -10.34
N VAL A 73 2.58 2.51 -10.20
CA VAL A 73 4.04 2.60 -10.28
C VAL A 73 4.49 3.02 -11.68
N LYS A 74 3.98 2.38 -12.73
CA LYS A 74 4.31 2.72 -14.13
C LYS A 74 3.96 4.17 -14.52
N THR A 75 3.01 4.78 -13.80
CA THR A 75 2.59 6.17 -14.01
C THR A 75 3.23 7.14 -13.01
N ASN A 76 4.26 6.71 -12.28
CA ASN A 76 4.97 7.50 -11.26
C ASN A 76 4.06 8.09 -10.17
N GLN A 77 2.95 7.42 -9.85
CA GLN A 77 2.06 7.83 -8.75
C GLN A 77 2.44 7.16 -7.43
N LEU A 78 3.08 5.99 -7.51
CA LEU A 78 3.65 5.24 -6.40
C LEU A 78 5.03 4.71 -6.80
N ALA A 79 5.77 4.20 -5.81
CA ALA A 79 6.96 3.39 -5.99
C ALA A 79 6.78 2.05 -5.25
N TYR A 80 7.81 1.20 -5.34
CA TYR A 80 7.95 0.06 -4.45
C TYR A 80 9.39 -0.07 -3.98
N ILE A 81 9.57 -0.72 -2.83
CA ILE A 81 10.87 -1.16 -2.31
C ILE A 81 10.86 -2.69 -2.29
N PHE A 82 11.91 -3.32 -2.81
CA PHE A 82 12.10 -4.75 -2.63
C PHE A 82 12.57 -5.05 -1.20
N THR A 83 11.81 -5.87 -0.49
CA THR A 83 12.13 -6.43 0.83
C THR A 83 12.28 -7.94 0.74
N GLU A 84 12.71 -8.58 1.83
CA GLU A 84 12.74 -10.04 1.93
C GLU A 84 11.36 -10.71 1.81
N HIS A 85 10.28 -9.94 2.03
CA HIS A 85 8.89 -10.39 1.93
C HIS A 85 8.23 -10.06 0.59
N GLY A 86 8.95 -9.39 -0.32
CA GLY A 86 8.47 -8.99 -1.64
C GLY A 86 8.38 -7.48 -1.85
N LYS A 87 7.51 -7.04 -2.76
CA LYS A 87 7.30 -5.62 -3.08
C LYS A 87 6.50 -4.94 -1.97
N LEU A 88 7.11 -3.99 -1.30
CA LEU A 88 6.45 -3.04 -0.43
C LEU A 88 6.11 -1.80 -1.24
N TYR A 89 4.84 -1.61 -1.60
CA TYR A 89 4.39 -0.40 -2.30
C TYR A 89 4.44 0.79 -1.34
N CYS A 90 4.81 1.95 -1.87
CA CYS A 90 4.96 3.16 -1.07
C CYS A 90 4.75 4.42 -1.91
N THR A 91 4.51 5.53 -1.25
CA THR A 91 4.55 6.86 -1.85
C THR A 91 5.99 7.20 -2.26
N LEU A 92 6.13 8.09 -3.26
CA LEU A 92 7.46 8.53 -3.71
C LEU A 92 8.26 9.20 -2.58
N GLU A 93 7.59 10.01 -1.75
CA GLU A 93 8.21 10.66 -0.59
C GLU A 93 8.77 9.64 0.40
N TYR A 94 7.99 8.60 0.71
CA TYR A 94 8.43 7.51 1.57
C TYR A 94 9.62 6.75 0.98
N HIS A 95 9.56 6.45 -0.32
CA HIS A 95 10.65 5.80 -1.04
C HIS A 95 11.95 6.61 -0.94
N GLU A 96 11.90 7.92 -1.22
CA GLU A 96 13.05 8.81 -1.09
C GLU A 96 13.60 8.85 0.33
N ASN A 97 12.74 8.94 1.34
CA ASN A 97 13.15 8.96 2.74
C ASN A 97 13.85 7.66 3.15
N MET A 98 13.36 6.51 2.68
CA MET A 98 13.97 5.20 2.94
C MET A 98 15.29 5.02 2.20
N CYS A 99 15.40 5.49 0.96
CA CYS A 99 16.66 5.49 0.21
C CYS A 99 17.71 6.40 0.87
N LYS A 100 17.33 7.63 1.25
CA LYS A 100 18.22 8.56 1.97
C LYS A 100 18.73 7.96 3.27
N LYS A 101 17.88 7.27 4.05
CA LYS A 101 18.29 6.55 5.26
C LYS A 101 19.25 5.39 4.99
N ARG A 102 19.10 4.68 3.86
CA ARG A 102 19.99 3.56 3.48
C ARG A 102 21.37 4.02 2.99
N PHE A 103 21.44 5.16 2.30
CA PHE A 103 22.71 5.73 1.82
C PHE A 103 23.33 6.77 2.75
N GLY A 104 22.58 7.21 3.77
CA GLY A 104 23.05 8.07 4.85
C GLY A 104 23.70 7.27 5.97
N THR A 105 24.82 6.59 5.67
CA THR A 105 25.76 6.15 6.72
C THR A 105 26.73 7.27 7.06
N ASN A 106 26.62 7.73 8.31
CA ASN A 106 27.63 8.35 9.17
C ASN A 106 28.19 9.73 8.79
N HIS A 107 27.71 10.76 9.49
CA HIS A 107 28.60 11.80 10.01
C HIS A 107 29.07 11.37 11.41
#